data_AF-A0A1Y5CVR2-F1
#
_entry.id   AF-A0A1Y5CVR2-F1
#
_cell.length_a   1.000
_cell.length_b   1.000
_cell.length_c   1.000
_cell.angle_alpha   90.00
_cell.angle_beta   90.00
_cell.angle_gamma   90.00
#
_symmetry.space_group_name_H-M   'P 1'
#
loop_
_entity.id
_entity.type
_entity.pdbx_description
1 polymer ?
#
loop_
_entity_poly.entity_id
_entity_poly.type
_entity_poly.pdbx_seq_one_letter_code
_entity_poly.pdbx_strand_id
1 'polypeptide(L)'
;MSFIFKTIKPLAIVALLSASHVFAVDILVDTTFIDNNGDNDAIGGWQFEVNSMNVRWTDDGNVTVDVFTNFGDYNDKYGSGHHGINNIVFGDLLISTGGDTNAFDYAFKLTDGRFDKYYGSGYSEHDGSLVEISSTITAGQYHGADANVQHDGQIAGINNGSGNDVAGSWSVDTQNAGGNHDNYDKLSFNFNVDGIAAFQNASQLAFSWAMSCANDVIHGVVNVSKPNKPATIPEPATIMLFLLGLAFIVRNKAKAN
;
A
#
# COMPACT_ATOMS: atom_id res chain seq x y z
N MET A 1 17.85 67.65 15.46
CA MET A 1 18.19 66.62 14.45
C MET A 1 19.35 65.82 15.03
N SER A 2 19.36 64.50 15.19
CA SER A 2 18.72 63.45 14.42
C SER A 2 18.27 62.29 15.33
N PHE A 3 17.07 61.79 15.06
CA PHE A 3 16.39 60.65 15.66
C PHE A 3 16.96 59.34 15.09
N ILE A 4 17.99 58.77 15.69
CA ILE A 4 18.43 57.40 15.34
C ILE A 4 18.86 56.73 16.66
N PHE A 5 18.48 55.47 16.89
CA PHE A 5 18.93 54.57 17.97
C PHE A 5 18.05 54.31 19.21
N LYS A 6 16.71 54.36 19.14
CA LYS A 6 15.88 53.83 20.27
C LYS A 6 14.74 52.85 19.96
N THR A 7 14.59 52.38 18.72
CA THR A 7 13.42 51.55 18.34
C THR A 7 13.74 50.17 17.77
N ILE A 8 14.89 49.58 18.09
CA ILE A 8 15.18 48.18 17.75
C ILE A 8 15.19 47.35 19.05
N LYS A 9 14.01 46.93 19.54
CA LYS A 9 13.78 45.91 20.58
C LYS A 9 12.27 45.83 20.84
N PRO A 10 11.49 45.26 19.91
CA PRO A 10 11.03 43.87 20.09
C PRO A 10 10.92 43.06 18.78
N LEU A 11 11.48 43.55 17.67
CA LEU A 11 11.33 42.87 16.37
C LEU A 11 12.13 41.54 16.26
N ALA A 12 13.19 41.38 17.06
CA ALA A 12 14.06 40.20 17.02
C ALA A 12 13.46 38.96 17.70
N ILE A 13 12.45 39.10 18.56
CA ILE A 13 11.86 37.97 19.30
C ILE A 13 10.76 37.29 18.48
N VAL A 14 10.04 38.04 17.64
CA VAL A 14 9.01 37.47 16.75
C VAL A 14 9.64 36.73 15.57
N ALA A 15 10.82 37.14 15.10
CA ALA A 15 11.55 36.44 14.04
C ALA A 15 12.21 35.12 14.50
N LEU A 16 12.38 34.90 15.81
CA LEU A 16 12.97 33.66 16.35
C LEU A 16 11.94 32.53 16.57
N LEU A 17 10.65 32.85 16.57
CA LEU A 17 9.55 31.88 16.76
C LEU A 17 8.98 31.36 15.44
N SER A 18 9.41 31.89 14.29
CA SER A 18 8.89 31.53 12.96
C SER A 18 9.59 30.33 12.29
N ALA A 19 10.45 29.60 12.99
CA ALA A 19 11.15 28.43 12.43
C ALA A 19 10.74 27.14 13.15
N SER A 20 9.47 26.78 13.05
CA SER A 20 9.00 25.40 13.27
C SER A 20 8.45 24.90 11.95
N HIS A 21 9.33 24.37 11.09
CA HIS A 21 8.89 23.63 9.92
C HIS A 21 9.16 22.16 10.19
N VAL A 22 8.10 21.43 10.53
CA VAL A 22 8.07 19.98 10.35
C VAL A 22 7.75 19.79 8.88
N PHE A 23 8.70 19.27 8.11
CA PHE A 23 8.45 18.89 6.73
C PHE A 23 8.04 17.42 6.73
N ALA A 24 6.75 17.17 6.44
CA ALA A 24 6.36 15.91 5.84
C ALA A 24 6.90 15.92 4.41
N VAL A 25 7.57 14.86 4.02
CA VAL A 25 7.95 14.64 2.63
C VAL A 25 6.86 13.77 2.04
N ASP A 26 6.11 14.31 1.09
CA ASP A 26 5.03 13.55 0.44
C ASP A 26 5.64 12.34 -0.29
N ILE A 27 5.36 11.14 0.20
CA ILE A 27 5.48 9.93 -0.60
C ILE A 27 4.17 9.84 -1.37
N LEU A 28 4.21 10.24 -2.64
CA LEU A 28 3.09 10.02 -3.54
C LEU A 28 3.51 8.95 -4.54
N VAL A 29 2.97 7.75 -4.36
CA VAL A 29 2.90 6.75 -5.43
C VAL A 29 1.54 6.89 -6.06
N ASP A 30 1.52 7.01 -7.38
CA ASP A 30 0.33 6.86 -8.22
C ASP A 30 0.80 6.17 -9.49
N THR A 31 0.52 4.87 -9.61
CA THR A 31 1.03 4.03 -10.69
C THR A 31 -0.02 3.03 -11.12
N THR A 32 -0.20 2.92 -12.44
CA THR A 32 -1.06 1.93 -13.08
C THR A 32 -0.20 0.86 -13.74
N PHE A 33 -0.46 -0.40 -13.40
CA PHE A 33 -0.02 -1.55 -14.16
C PHE A 33 -1.13 -1.94 -15.12
N ILE A 34 -0.80 -2.08 -16.39
CA ILE A 34 -1.72 -2.58 -17.41
C ILE A 34 -1.32 -4.02 -17.69
N ASP A 35 -2.29 -4.92 -17.69
CA ASP A 35 -2.04 -6.26 -18.18
C ASP A 35 -1.80 -6.22 -19.69
N ASN A 36 -0.55 -6.39 -20.08
CA ASN A 36 -0.11 -6.26 -21.46
C ASN A 36 -0.08 -7.60 -22.20
N ASN A 37 -0.60 -8.67 -21.58
CA ASN A 37 -0.60 -10.00 -22.19
C ASN A 37 -1.64 -10.15 -23.32
N GLY A 38 -2.52 -9.15 -23.50
CA GLY A 38 -3.45 -9.01 -24.64
C GLY A 38 -4.77 -9.76 -24.45
N ASP A 39 -5.77 -9.43 -25.27
CA ASP A 39 -7.09 -10.08 -25.24
C ASP A 39 -6.91 -11.61 -25.35
N ASN A 40 -7.35 -12.39 -24.35
CA ASN A 40 -7.28 -13.86 -24.23
C ASN A 40 -6.04 -14.50 -23.57
N ASP A 41 -5.28 -13.81 -22.73
CA ASP A 41 -4.30 -14.50 -21.88
C ASP A 41 -4.94 -15.21 -20.67
N ALA A 42 -6.12 -14.74 -20.24
CA ALA A 42 -6.92 -15.40 -19.23
C ALA A 42 -7.36 -16.81 -19.64
N ILE A 43 -6.87 -17.80 -18.91
CA ILE A 43 -7.24 -19.19 -19.11
C ILE A 43 -8.68 -19.40 -18.61
N GLY A 44 -9.54 -20.02 -19.43
CA GLY A 44 -10.91 -20.38 -19.03
C GLY A 44 -12.00 -19.37 -19.42
N GLY A 45 -11.63 -18.25 -20.05
CA GLY A 45 -12.56 -17.29 -20.64
C GLY A 45 -12.46 -15.88 -20.05
N TRP A 46 -13.13 -14.93 -20.70
CA TRP A 46 -13.07 -13.50 -20.37
C TRP A 46 -13.47 -13.16 -18.93
N GLN A 47 -14.24 -14.02 -18.26
CA GLN A 47 -14.65 -13.84 -16.86
C GLN A 47 -13.49 -13.89 -15.88
N PHE A 48 -12.33 -14.40 -16.30
CA PHE A 48 -11.12 -14.50 -15.49
C PHE A 48 -10.07 -13.45 -15.85
N GLU A 49 -10.38 -12.52 -16.76
CA GLU A 49 -9.44 -11.47 -17.17
C GLU A 49 -9.21 -10.44 -16.07
N VAL A 50 -7.97 -10.00 -15.98
CA VAL A 50 -7.51 -8.87 -15.18
C VAL A 50 -6.99 -7.82 -16.16
N ASN A 51 -7.52 -6.60 -16.06
CA ASN A 51 -7.16 -5.54 -16.98
C ASN A 51 -5.98 -4.71 -16.47
N SER A 52 -6.05 -4.30 -15.21
CA SER A 52 -5.11 -3.34 -14.64
C SER A 52 -5.13 -3.34 -13.13
N MET A 53 -4.07 -2.79 -12.56
CA MET A 53 -3.91 -2.57 -11.13
C MET A 53 -3.38 -1.16 -10.90
N ASN A 54 -4.15 -0.35 -10.17
CA ASN A 54 -3.72 0.98 -9.74
C ASN A 54 -3.24 0.90 -8.30
N VAL A 55 -2.02 1.38 -8.07
CA VAL A 55 -1.45 1.51 -6.74
C VAL A 55 -1.33 2.99 -6.41
N ARG A 56 -1.96 3.40 -5.31
CA ARG A 56 -1.81 4.72 -4.73
C ARG A 56 -1.28 4.61 -3.31
N TRP A 57 -0.23 5.36 -3.00
CA TRP A 57 0.30 5.50 -1.64
C TRP A 57 0.40 6.98 -1.31
N THR A 58 -0.27 7.38 -0.23
CA THR A 58 -0.27 8.75 0.28
C THR A 58 0.74 8.96 1.41
N ASP A 59 1.02 10.22 1.70
CA ASP A 59 2.01 10.70 2.68
C ASP A 59 1.71 10.27 4.13
N ASP A 60 0.43 10.05 4.44
CA ASP A 60 -0.06 9.53 5.73
C ASP A 60 0.06 8.00 5.88
N GLY A 61 0.71 7.33 4.92
CA GLY A 61 0.95 5.90 4.95
C GLY A 61 -0.21 5.06 4.41
N ASN A 62 -1.32 5.67 3.96
CA ASN A 62 -2.41 4.90 3.38
C ASN A 62 -2.05 4.40 1.97
N VAL A 63 -2.23 3.11 1.76
CA VAL A 63 -2.05 2.44 0.48
C VAL A 63 -3.40 1.95 0.01
N THR A 64 -3.80 2.38 -1.18
CA THR A 64 -4.95 1.86 -1.91
C THR A 64 -4.46 1.10 -3.14
N VAL A 65 -4.91 -0.14 -3.30
CA VAL A 65 -4.66 -0.92 -4.53
C VAL A 65 -5.99 -1.31 -5.14
N ASP A 66 -6.28 -0.78 -6.33
CA ASP A 66 -7.48 -1.12 -7.10
C ASP A 66 -7.10 -2.06 -8.24
N VAL A 67 -7.70 -3.26 -8.26
CA VAL A 67 -7.57 -4.22 -9.35
C VAL A 67 -8.86 -4.21 -10.17
N PHE A 68 -8.72 -4.05 -11.48
CA PHE A 68 -9.82 -4.08 -12.43
C PHE A 68 -9.87 -5.46 -13.08
N THR A 69 -10.95 -6.20 -12.85
CA THR A 69 -11.08 -7.60 -13.29
C THR A 69 -12.53 -7.94 -13.64
N ASN A 70 -12.74 -8.85 -14.57
CA ASN A 70 -14.08 -9.36 -14.90
C ASN A 70 -14.61 -10.37 -13.88
N PHE A 71 -13.79 -10.76 -12.89
CA PHE A 71 -14.09 -11.88 -12.01
C PHE A 71 -14.98 -11.54 -10.82
N GLY A 72 -15.22 -10.25 -10.52
CA GLY A 72 -16.00 -9.82 -9.36
C GLY A 72 -17.34 -10.56 -9.24
N ASP A 73 -18.14 -10.50 -10.30
CA ASP A 73 -19.44 -11.18 -10.45
C ASP A 73 -19.37 -12.72 -10.51
N TYR A 74 -18.17 -13.31 -10.65
CA TYR A 74 -17.95 -14.75 -10.84
C TYR A 74 -17.20 -15.42 -9.69
N ASN A 75 -16.88 -14.67 -8.64
CA ASN A 75 -16.32 -15.23 -7.41
C ASN A 75 -17.23 -16.34 -6.85
N ASP A 76 -16.63 -17.46 -6.46
CA ASP A 76 -17.31 -18.64 -5.93
C ASP A 76 -18.34 -19.29 -6.90
N LYS A 77 -18.25 -19.02 -8.22
CA LYS A 77 -19.21 -19.55 -9.22
C LYS A 77 -18.70 -20.74 -10.03
N TYR A 78 -17.40 -20.78 -10.31
CA TYR A 78 -16.75 -21.84 -11.07
C TYR A 78 -15.78 -22.62 -10.19
N GLY A 79 -15.54 -23.89 -10.49
CA GLY A 79 -14.51 -24.69 -9.82
C GLY A 79 -13.35 -25.00 -10.77
N SER A 80 -12.18 -25.33 -10.22
CA SER A 80 -11.00 -25.67 -11.02
C SER A 80 -10.56 -27.11 -10.80
N GLY A 81 -10.93 -28.01 -11.73
CA GLY A 81 -10.47 -29.42 -11.74
C GLY A 81 -11.42 -30.35 -12.49
N HIS A 82 -10.99 -31.58 -12.76
CA HIS A 82 -11.75 -32.60 -13.53
C HIS A 82 -13.10 -32.98 -12.87
N HIS A 83 -13.34 -32.56 -11.62
CA HIS A 83 -14.59 -32.72 -10.88
C HIS A 83 -15.01 -31.47 -10.06
N GLY A 84 -14.47 -30.28 -10.33
CA GLY A 84 -14.85 -29.04 -9.63
C GLY A 84 -14.43 -29.01 -8.15
N ILE A 85 -13.21 -29.49 -7.84
CA ILE A 85 -12.69 -29.51 -6.49
C ILE A 85 -12.31 -28.06 -6.12
N ASN A 86 -13.03 -27.49 -5.15
CA ASN A 86 -12.96 -26.10 -4.71
C ASN A 86 -13.40 -25.08 -5.76
N ASN A 87 -14.22 -24.13 -5.32
CA ASN A 87 -14.59 -23.00 -6.14
C ASN A 87 -13.41 -22.03 -6.25
N ILE A 88 -13.31 -21.40 -7.42
CA ILE A 88 -12.40 -20.31 -7.69
C ILE A 88 -12.90 -19.10 -6.91
N VAL A 89 -12.02 -18.55 -6.08
CA VAL A 89 -12.24 -17.37 -5.25
C VAL A 89 -11.12 -16.35 -5.40
N PHE A 90 -11.27 -15.16 -4.82
CA PHE A 90 -10.21 -14.14 -4.77
C PHE A 90 -8.95 -14.61 -4.02
N GLY A 91 -7.78 -14.22 -4.54
CA GLY A 91 -6.51 -14.33 -3.85
C GLY A 91 -6.21 -13.13 -2.95
N ASP A 92 -5.11 -13.24 -2.19
CA ASP A 92 -4.55 -12.11 -1.44
C ASP A 92 -3.81 -11.16 -2.39
N LEU A 93 -3.65 -9.90 -1.97
CA LEU A 93 -2.68 -9.00 -2.60
C LEU A 93 -1.29 -9.26 -2.00
N LEU A 94 -0.37 -9.75 -2.82
CA LEU A 94 1.01 -10.06 -2.42
C LEU A 94 1.91 -8.85 -2.66
N ILE A 95 2.82 -8.59 -1.71
CA ILE A 95 3.64 -7.38 -1.69
C ILE A 95 5.09 -7.73 -1.37
N SER A 96 6.01 -7.26 -2.20
CA SER A 96 7.45 -7.32 -1.98
C SER A 96 7.98 -5.94 -1.65
N THR A 97 8.77 -5.82 -0.59
CA THR A 97 9.44 -4.58 -0.19
C THR A 97 10.83 -4.41 -0.82
N GLY A 98 11.29 -5.45 -1.54
CA GLY A 98 12.51 -5.44 -2.35
C GLY A 98 12.28 -5.18 -3.85
N GLY A 99 11.03 -5.12 -4.29
CA GLY A 99 10.69 -4.94 -5.71
C GLY A 99 10.76 -6.21 -6.56
N ASP A 100 10.79 -7.40 -5.95
CA ASP A 100 10.77 -8.68 -6.66
C ASP A 100 9.32 -9.16 -6.87
N THR A 101 8.93 -9.46 -8.10
CA THR A 101 7.58 -9.95 -8.45
C THR A 101 7.40 -11.45 -8.20
N ASN A 102 8.41 -12.16 -7.71
CA ASN A 102 8.36 -13.60 -7.39
C ASN A 102 8.67 -13.92 -5.92
N ALA A 103 9.12 -12.92 -5.14
CA ALA A 103 9.46 -13.05 -3.74
C ALA A 103 8.74 -11.98 -2.92
N PHE A 104 7.74 -12.40 -2.16
CA PHE A 104 6.84 -11.54 -1.42
C PHE A 104 7.11 -11.61 0.08
N ASP A 105 7.14 -10.43 0.71
CA ASP A 105 7.41 -10.25 2.14
C ASP A 105 6.11 -10.09 2.95
N TYR A 106 5.07 -9.54 2.31
CA TYR A 106 3.77 -9.28 2.91
C TYR A 106 2.62 -9.78 2.03
N ALA A 107 1.47 -9.98 2.65
CA ALA A 107 0.20 -10.16 1.95
C ALA A 107 -0.90 -9.36 2.65
N PHE A 108 -1.77 -8.70 1.89
CA PHE A 108 -3.05 -8.26 2.40
C PHE A 108 -4.03 -9.44 2.31
N LYS A 109 -4.35 -10.01 3.47
CA LYS A 109 -5.22 -11.19 3.61
C LYS A 109 -6.67 -10.77 3.76
N LEU A 110 -7.53 -11.37 2.96
CA LEU A 110 -8.98 -11.26 3.09
C LEU A 110 -9.41 -12.08 4.31
N THR A 111 -9.88 -11.41 5.37
CA THR A 111 -10.24 -12.08 6.64
C THR A 111 -11.66 -12.62 6.65
N ASP A 112 -12.54 -11.99 5.90
CA ASP A 112 -13.89 -12.45 5.56
C ASP A 112 -14.14 -12.28 4.05
N GLY A 113 -15.36 -12.59 3.59
CA GLY A 113 -15.85 -12.31 2.23
C GLY A 113 -15.20 -13.06 1.06
N ARG A 114 -14.03 -13.71 1.23
CA ARG A 114 -13.33 -14.40 0.12
C ARG A 114 -14.23 -15.36 -0.65
N PHE A 115 -15.08 -16.11 0.07
CA PHE A 115 -15.92 -17.17 -0.47
C PHE A 115 -17.34 -16.71 -0.80
N ASP A 116 -17.63 -15.41 -0.66
CA ASP A 116 -18.97 -14.89 -0.88
C ASP A 116 -19.27 -14.74 -2.37
N LYS A 117 -20.55 -14.70 -2.71
CA LYS A 117 -21.01 -14.50 -4.09
C LYS A 117 -21.38 -13.05 -4.28
N TYR A 118 -20.73 -12.38 -5.22
CA TYR A 118 -20.91 -10.95 -5.48
C TYR A 118 -21.79 -10.63 -6.69
N TYR A 119 -22.34 -11.67 -7.35
CA TYR A 119 -23.21 -11.49 -8.51
C TYR A 119 -24.38 -10.54 -8.21
N GLY A 120 -24.35 -9.35 -8.81
CA GLY A 120 -25.37 -8.32 -8.61
C GLY A 120 -25.43 -7.72 -7.20
N SER A 121 -24.36 -7.82 -6.39
CA SER A 121 -24.28 -7.18 -5.08
C SER A 121 -24.10 -5.66 -5.16
N GLY A 122 -23.56 -5.17 -6.27
CA GLY A 122 -23.29 -3.76 -6.51
C GLY A 122 -22.03 -3.31 -5.80
N TYR A 123 -22.06 -3.18 -4.47
CA TYR A 123 -20.89 -2.84 -3.66
C TYR A 123 -20.89 -3.65 -2.36
N SER A 124 -19.74 -4.19 -1.97
CA SER A 124 -19.57 -4.93 -0.73
C SER A 124 -18.20 -4.61 -0.13
N GLU A 125 -18.17 -4.25 1.16
CA GLU A 125 -16.95 -3.93 1.90
C GLU A 125 -16.75 -4.97 3.02
N HIS A 126 -15.48 -5.30 3.26
CA HIS A 126 -15.04 -6.44 4.04
C HIS A 126 -13.77 -6.09 4.83
N ASP A 127 -13.52 -6.86 5.89
CA ASP A 127 -12.33 -6.71 6.71
C ASP A 127 -11.15 -7.49 6.10
N GLY A 128 -9.96 -6.90 6.22
CA GLY A 128 -8.72 -7.58 5.86
C GLY A 128 -7.57 -7.14 6.74
N SER A 129 -6.43 -7.78 6.54
CA SER A 129 -5.22 -7.43 7.27
C SER A 129 -3.97 -7.54 6.40
N LEU A 130 -3.13 -6.52 6.44
CA LEU A 130 -1.76 -6.64 5.98
C LEU A 130 -0.96 -7.46 7.00
N VAL A 131 -0.33 -8.54 6.55
CA VAL A 131 0.47 -9.42 7.40
C VAL A 131 1.82 -9.70 6.75
N GLU A 132 2.83 -9.91 7.58
CA GLU A 132 4.12 -10.42 7.13
C GLU A 132 4.01 -11.93 6.86
N ILE A 133 4.63 -12.39 5.77
CA ILE A 133 4.50 -13.77 5.31
C ILE A 133 5.85 -14.48 5.28
N SER A 134 5.81 -15.81 5.46
CA SER A 134 7.00 -16.66 5.38
C SER A 134 7.14 -17.36 4.04
N SER A 135 6.03 -17.50 3.33
CA SER A 135 5.92 -18.12 2.01
C SER A 135 4.56 -17.82 1.40
N THR A 136 4.38 -18.22 0.15
CA THR A 136 3.11 -18.12 -0.58
C THR A 136 2.50 -19.48 -0.85
N ILE A 137 1.21 -19.49 -1.14
CA ILE A 137 0.45 -20.63 -1.65
C ILE A 137 0.25 -20.41 -3.15
N THR A 138 0.58 -21.41 -3.96
CA THR A 138 0.29 -21.37 -5.40
C THR A 138 -1.11 -21.89 -5.71
N ALA A 139 -1.66 -21.52 -6.87
CA ALA A 139 -2.98 -22.01 -7.29
C ALA A 139 -3.08 -23.54 -7.30
N GLY A 140 -2.00 -24.21 -7.73
CA GLY A 140 -1.90 -25.67 -7.71
C GLY A 140 -1.89 -26.28 -6.30
N GLN A 141 -1.33 -25.57 -5.31
CA GLN A 141 -1.39 -26.01 -3.91
C GLN A 141 -2.79 -25.82 -3.31
N TYR A 142 -3.47 -24.73 -3.68
CA TYR A 142 -4.81 -24.42 -3.17
C TYR A 142 -5.90 -25.34 -3.74
N HIS A 143 -5.87 -25.59 -5.06
CA HIS A 143 -6.88 -26.42 -5.74
C HIS A 143 -6.49 -27.90 -5.86
N GLY A 144 -5.23 -28.23 -5.59
CA GLY A 144 -4.70 -29.59 -5.68
C GLY A 144 -4.01 -29.88 -7.03
N ALA A 145 -3.20 -30.94 -7.05
CA ALA A 145 -2.31 -31.26 -8.17
C ALA A 145 -3.03 -31.63 -9.48
N ASP A 146 -4.28 -32.09 -9.41
CA ASP A 146 -5.08 -32.50 -10.57
C ASP A 146 -6.04 -31.39 -11.06
N ALA A 147 -5.91 -30.17 -10.51
CA ALA A 147 -6.72 -29.03 -10.88
C ALA A 147 -6.26 -28.41 -12.21
N ASN A 148 -7.21 -27.89 -13.00
CA ASN A 148 -6.91 -27.16 -14.24
C ASN A 148 -6.55 -25.70 -13.90
N VAL A 149 -5.39 -25.49 -13.25
CA VAL A 149 -4.92 -24.19 -12.74
C VAL A 149 -3.48 -23.93 -13.17
N GLN A 150 -3.03 -22.68 -13.07
CA GLN A 150 -1.63 -22.36 -13.31
C GLN A 150 -0.78 -22.67 -12.06
N HIS A 151 0.00 -23.75 -12.07
CA HIS A 151 0.70 -24.25 -10.88
C HIS A 151 1.75 -23.30 -10.26
N ASP A 152 2.15 -22.26 -10.98
CA ASP A 152 3.18 -21.29 -10.56
C ASP A 152 2.61 -19.93 -10.09
N GLY A 153 1.31 -19.69 -10.29
CA GLY A 153 0.68 -18.46 -9.84
C GLY A 153 0.57 -18.43 -8.32
N GLN A 154 1.28 -17.50 -7.66
CA GLN A 154 1.20 -17.28 -6.21
C GLN A 154 -0.07 -16.48 -5.90
N ILE A 155 -0.97 -17.04 -5.10
CA ILE A 155 -2.33 -16.51 -4.90
C ILE A 155 -2.63 -16.05 -3.48
N ALA A 156 -1.83 -16.47 -2.50
CA ALA A 156 -2.09 -16.20 -1.09
C ALA A 156 -0.82 -16.26 -0.25
N GLY A 157 -0.82 -15.56 0.88
CA GLY A 157 0.31 -15.50 1.81
C GLY A 157 0.13 -16.40 3.04
N ILE A 158 1.19 -17.08 3.47
CA ILE A 158 1.23 -17.82 4.74
C ILE A 158 1.81 -16.90 5.81
N ASN A 159 0.93 -16.40 6.70
CA ASN A 159 1.30 -15.52 7.81
C ASN A 159 2.42 -16.19 8.64
N ASN A 160 3.48 -15.44 8.93
CA ASN A 160 4.63 -15.92 9.69
C ASN A 160 4.38 -16.00 11.21
N GLY A 161 3.23 -15.51 11.69
CA GLY A 161 2.84 -15.52 13.09
C GLY A 161 3.47 -14.42 13.94
N SER A 162 4.02 -13.36 13.33
CA SER A 162 4.67 -12.25 14.05
C SER A 162 3.71 -11.46 14.95
N GLY A 163 2.40 -11.51 14.67
CA GLY A 163 1.36 -10.80 15.40
C GLY A 163 1.33 -9.28 15.14
N ASN A 164 2.09 -8.81 14.15
CA ASN A 164 2.13 -7.41 13.72
C ASN A 164 1.15 -7.15 12.57
N ASP A 165 -0.01 -7.78 12.61
CA ASP A 165 -1.04 -7.66 11.58
C ASP A 165 -1.62 -6.24 11.63
N VAL A 166 -1.65 -5.56 10.48
CA VAL A 166 -2.26 -4.24 10.36
C VAL A 166 -3.64 -4.39 9.75
N ALA A 167 -4.67 -3.97 10.50
CA ALA A 167 -6.03 -3.98 10.01
C ALA A 167 -6.18 -3.07 8.78
N GLY A 168 -7.02 -3.50 7.85
CA GLY A 168 -7.46 -2.72 6.71
C GLY A 168 -8.81 -3.22 6.21
N SER A 169 -9.22 -2.72 5.06
CA SER A 169 -10.46 -3.15 4.42
C SER A 169 -10.23 -3.49 2.96
N TRP A 170 -11.13 -4.28 2.41
CA TRP A 170 -11.20 -4.51 0.98
C TRP A 170 -12.64 -4.45 0.52
N SER A 171 -12.86 -4.22 -0.77
CA SER A 171 -14.20 -4.15 -1.32
C SER A 171 -14.28 -4.68 -2.74
N VAL A 172 -15.47 -5.13 -3.11
CA VAL A 172 -15.84 -5.52 -4.47
C VAL A 172 -16.93 -4.57 -4.96
N ASP A 173 -16.70 -3.96 -6.12
CA ASP A 173 -17.69 -3.15 -6.83
C ASP A 173 -18.02 -3.83 -8.16
N THR A 174 -19.18 -4.49 -8.20
CA THR A 174 -19.68 -5.24 -9.35
C THR A 174 -20.57 -4.42 -10.29
N GLN A 175 -20.63 -3.10 -10.10
CA GLN A 175 -21.42 -2.22 -10.96
C GLN A 175 -20.71 -1.91 -12.28
N ASN A 176 -19.44 -2.29 -12.39
CA ASN A 176 -18.57 -1.87 -13.47
C ASN A 176 -18.47 -2.93 -14.56
N ALA A 177 -18.53 -4.24 -14.25
CA ALA A 177 -18.64 -5.28 -15.27
C ALA A 177 -20.06 -5.40 -15.82
N GLY A 178 -20.17 -5.31 -17.14
CA GLY A 178 -21.37 -5.73 -17.86
C GLY A 178 -21.29 -7.22 -18.17
N GLY A 179 -22.30 -7.76 -18.86
CA GLY A 179 -22.22 -9.10 -19.44
C GLY A 179 -21.28 -9.21 -20.65
N ASN A 180 -20.26 -8.35 -20.77
CA ASN A 180 -19.33 -8.25 -21.89
C ASN A 180 -17.87 -8.11 -21.41
N HIS A 181 -16.93 -8.48 -22.27
CA HIS A 181 -15.48 -8.48 -21.99
C HIS A 181 -14.84 -7.11 -21.72
N ASP A 182 -15.47 -6.00 -22.11
CA ASP A 182 -14.82 -4.67 -22.12
C ASP A 182 -14.99 -3.87 -20.82
N ASN A 183 -15.72 -4.42 -19.85
CA ASN A 183 -16.19 -3.75 -18.66
C ASN A 183 -15.73 -4.54 -17.44
N TYR A 184 -14.91 -3.94 -16.58
CA TYR A 184 -14.25 -4.63 -15.47
C TYR A 184 -14.80 -4.21 -14.12
N ASP A 185 -15.08 -5.17 -13.24
CA ASP A 185 -15.34 -4.93 -11.82
C ASP A 185 -14.09 -4.39 -11.13
N LYS A 186 -14.29 -3.78 -9.96
CA LYS A 186 -13.18 -3.25 -9.16
C LYS A 186 -13.07 -3.96 -7.82
N LEU A 187 -11.93 -4.58 -7.59
CA LEU A 187 -11.50 -5.10 -6.30
C LEU A 187 -10.53 -4.10 -5.68
N SER A 188 -10.87 -3.52 -4.53
CA SER A 188 -10.06 -2.48 -3.88
C SER A 188 -9.53 -2.97 -2.54
N PHE A 189 -8.24 -2.76 -2.28
CA PHE A 189 -7.56 -3.03 -1.01
C PHE A 189 -7.12 -1.72 -0.38
N ASN A 190 -7.34 -1.56 0.92
CA ASN A 190 -6.97 -0.36 1.65
C ASN A 190 -6.34 -0.71 3.01
N PHE A 191 -5.10 -0.26 3.22
CA PHE A 191 -4.36 -0.50 4.45
C PHE A 191 -3.35 0.61 4.71
N ASN A 192 -2.93 0.76 5.96
CA ASN A 192 -1.93 1.75 6.34
C ASN A 192 -0.58 1.07 6.62
N VAL A 193 0.50 1.63 6.08
CA VAL A 193 1.87 1.10 6.26
C VAL A 193 2.75 2.02 7.10
N ASP A 194 2.18 3.05 7.73
CA ASP A 194 2.92 3.91 8.63
C ASP A 194 3.46 3.12 9.84
N GLY A 195 4.67 3.46 10.25
CA GLY A 195 5.42 2.73 11.26
C GLY A 195 6.01 1.38 10.82
N ILE A 196 5.73 0.90 9.60
CA ILE A 196 6.32 -0.35 9.10
C ILE A 196 7.66 -0.06 8.42
N ALA A 197 8.75 -0.37 9.12
CA ALA A 197 10.10 -0.06 8.67
C ALA A 197 10.44 -0.62 7.27
N ALA A 198 9.91 -1.79 6.90
CA ALA A 198 10.15 -2.38 5.58
C ALA A 198 9.61 -1.49 4.45
N PHE A 199 8.38 -0.97 4.59
CA PHE A 199 7.78 -0.04 3.62
C PHE A 199 8.47 1.33 3.67
N GLN A 200 8.69 1.88 4.88
CA GLN A 200 9.34 3.18 5.05
C GLN A 200 10.77 3.21 4.50
N ASN A 201 11.46 2.07 4.43
CA ASN A 201 12.82 1.97 3.88
C ASN A 201 12.87 1.45 2.43
N ALA A 202 11.78 0.89 1.90
CA ALA A 202 11.74 0.39 0.53
C ALA A 202 12.04 1.48 -0.50
N SER A 203 12.89 1.17 -1.47
CA SER A 203 13.09 1.98 -2.69
C SER A 203 12.16 1.55 -3.82
N GLN A 204 11.70 0.31 -3.77
CA GLN A 204 10.76 -0.28 -4.72
C GLN A 204 9.79 -1.17 -3.97
N LEU A 205 8.54 -1.21 -4.44
CA LEU A 205 7.55 -2.17 -4.00
C LEU A 205 7.09 -2.97 -5.21
N ALA A 206 6.98 -4.29 -5.09
CA ALA A 206 6.26 -5.09 -6.09
C ALA A 206 4.90 -5.48 -5.52
N PHE A 207 3.88 -5.41 -6.36
CA PHE A 207 2.53 -5.86 -6.06
C PHE A 207 2.18 -6.98 -7.02
N SER A 208 1.46 -7.99 -6.54
CA SER A 208 0.92 -9.06 -7.36
C SER A 208 -0.43 -9.48 -6.82
N TRP A 209 -1.38 -9.69 -7.73
CA TRP A 209 -2.69 -10.21 -7.39
C TRP A 209 -3.16 -11.21 -8.44
N ALA A 210 -3.83 -12.24 -7.98
CA ALA A 210 -4.48 -13.23 -8.82
C ALA A 210 -5.69 -13.82 -8.12
N MET A 211 -6.61 -14.37 -8.91
CA MET A 211 -7.64 -15.28 -8.41
C MET A 211 -6.99 -16.59 -7.97
N SER A 212 -7.67 -17.39 -7.15
CA SER A 212 -7.12 -18.64 -6.60
C SER A 212 -6.72 -19.70 -7.64
N CYS A 213 -7.24 -19.62 -8.86
CA CYS A 213 -6.86 -20.45 -10.01
C CYS A 213 -5.64 -19.94 -10.78
N ALA A 214 -5.22 -18.69 -10.53
CA ALA A 214 -4.24 -17.95 -11.31
C ALA A 214 -4.47 -18.07 -12.82
N ASN A 215 -5.73 -17.95 -13.26
CA ASN A 215 -6.06 -17.96 -14.67
C ASN A 215 -5.49 -16.75 -15.41
N ASP A 216 -5.32 -15.66 -14.67
CA ASP A 216 -4.68 -14.43 -15.07
C ASP A 216 -4.06 -13.79 -13.81
N VAL A 217 -2.87 -13.22 -13.94
CA VAL A 217 -2.03 -12.72 -12.84
C VAL A 217 -1.47 -11.37 -13.20
N ILE A 218 -1.91 -10.35 -12.46
CA ILE A 218 -1.36 -9.01 -12.60
C ILE A 218 -0.27 -8.76 -11.56
N HIS A 219 0.86 -8.26 -12.00
CA HIS A 219 1.92 -7.79 -11.12
C HIS A 219 2.65 -6.57 -11.68
N GLY A 220 3.31 -5.83 -10.80
CA GLY A 220 4.11 -4.70 -11.22
C GLY A 220 4.99 -4.16 -10.11
N VAL A 221 5.96 -3.34 -10.49
CA VAL A 221 6.92 -2.72 -9.57
C VAL A 221 6.72 -1.21 -9.59
N VAL A 222 6.56 -0.64 -8.40
CA VAL A 222 6.55 0.80 -8.17
C VAL A 222 7.91 1.23 -7.64
N ASN A 223 8.46 2.30 -8.22
CA ASN A 223 9.56 3.02 -7.60
C ASN A 223 9.03 3.97 -6.52
N VAL A 224 9.44 3.77 -5.28
CA VAL A 224 9.09 4.65 -4.17
C VAL A 224 9.97 5.89 -4.26
N SER A 225 9.48 6.89 -4.97
CA SER A 225 10.16 8.17 -5.10
C SER A 225 10.05 8.92 -3.78
N LYS A 226 11.08 8.78 -2.94
CA LYS A 226 11.28 9.67 -1.79
C LYS A 226 12.05 10.88 -2.31
N PRO A 227 11.50 12.11 -2.27
CA PRO A 227 12.27 13.31 -2.55
C PRO A 227 13.61 13.25 -1.81
N ASN A 228 14.68 13.01 -2.58
CA ASN A 228 16.04 12.85 -2.08
C ASN A 228 16.56 14.17 -1.52
N LYS A 229 16.25 14.47 -0.26
CA LYS A 229 17.17 15.11 0.71
C LYS A 229 16.49 15.21 2.08
N PRO A 230 17.13 14.77 3.17
CA PRO A 230 16.98 15.48 4.43
C PRO A 230 17.42 16.91 4.15
N ALA A 231 16.52 17.89 4.21
CA ALA A 231 16.96 19.26 4.41
C ALA A 231 17.82 19.25 5.69
N THR A 232 19.06 19.70 5.60
CA THR A 232 19.96 19.87 6.75
C THR A 232 19.20 20.61 7.83
N ILE A 233 18.88 19.88 8.91
CA ILE A 233 18.25 20.42 10.11
C ILE A 233 19.27 21.37 10.72
N PRO A 234 19.04 22.70 10.75
CA PRO A 234 19.81 23.54 11.64
C PRO A 234 19.46 23.06 13.04
N GLU A 235 20.47 22.67 13.82
CA GLU A 235 20.29 22.24 15.21
C GLU A 235 19.26 23.13 15.90
N PRO A 236 18.26 22.56 16.59
CA PRO A 236 17.18 23.35 17.16
C PRO A 236 17.79 24.47 17.98
N ALA A 237 17.29 25.69 17.78
CA ALA A 237 17.74 26.90 18.46
C ALA A 237 17.65 26.78 19.99
N THR A 238 17.19 25.66 20.56
CA THR A 238 17.25 25.29 21.97
C THR A 238 18.66 25.32 22.54
N ILE A 239 19.70 24.85 21.83
CA ILE A 239 21.09 24.98 22.33
C ILE A 239 21.50 26.44 22.37
N MET A 240 21.16 27.21 21.34
CA MET A 240 21.45 28.65 21.29
C MET A 240 20.66 29.45 22.34
N LEU A 241 19.39 29.10 22.58
CA LEU A 241 18.52 29.66 23.62
C LEU A 241 19.00 29.27 25.02
N PHE A 242 19.47 28.04 25.20
CA PHE A 242 20.06 27.57 26.45
C PHE A 242 21.37 28.31 26.75
N LEU A 243 22.23 28.47 25.75
CA LEU A 243 23.46 29.27 25.85
C LEU A 243 23.18 30.76 26.06
N LEU A 244 22.17 31.33 25.40
CA LEU A 244 21.71 32.70 25.62
C LEU A 244 21.15 32.88 27.04
N GLY A 245 20.38 31.91 27.53
CA GLY A 245 19.88 31.86 28.90
C GLY A 245 21.01 31.84 29.92
N LEU A 246 22.00 30.98 29.72
CA LEU A 246 23.22 30.92 30.54
C LEU A 246 24.00 32.26 30.51
N ALA A 247 24.18 32.85 29.33
CA ALA A 247 24.87 34.13 29.19
C ALA A 247 24.13 35.28 29.92
N PHE A 248 22.80 35.29 29.89
CA PHE A 248 21.99 36.26 30.66
C PHE A 248 22.12 36.05 32.17
N ILE A 249 22.14 34.80 32.64
CA ILE A 249 22.33 34.48 34.06
C ILE A 249 23.72 34.94 34.53
N VAL A 250 24.78 34.66 33.77
CA VAL A 250 26.15 35.09 34.09
C VAL A 250 26.27 36.61 34.11
N ARG A 251 25.70 37.30 33.11
CA ARG A 251 25.71 38.77 33.04
C ARG A 251 24.97 39.44 34.19
N ASN A 252 23.86 38.86 34.65
CA ASN A 252 23.12 39.39 35.79
C ASN A 252 23.86 39.17 37.11
N LYS A 253 24.62 38.07 37.26
CA LYS A 253 25.49 37.85 38.42
C LYS A 253 26.69 38.81 38.45
N ALA A 254 27.26 39.15 37.30
CA ALA A 254 28.40 40.08 37.22
C ALA A 254 28.04 41.56 37.51
N LYS A 255 26.75 41.91 37.58
CA LYS A 255 26.27 43.25 37.96
C LYS A 255 25.86 43.37 39.44
N ALA A 256 25.80 42.25 40.15
CA ALA A 256 25.38 42.18 41.56
C ALA A 256 26.58 42.17 42.53
N ASN A 257 27.81 42.24 42.01
CA ASN A 257 29.05 42.53 42.73
C ASN A 257 29.59 43.89 42.25
#